data_AF-A0A5N5XR81-F1
#
_entry.id   AF-A0A5N5XR81-F1
#
_cell.length_a   1.000
_cell.length_b   1.000
_cell.length_c   1.000
_cell.angle_alpha   90.00
_cell.angle_beta   90.00
_cell.angle_gamma   90.00
#
_symmetry.space_group_name_H-M   'P 1'
#
loop_
_entity.id
_entity.type
_entity.pdbx_description
1 polymer ?
#
loop_
_entity_poly.entity_id
_entity_poly.type
_entity_poly.pdbx_seq_one_letter_code
_entity_poly.pdbx_strand_id
1 'polypeptide(L)'
;MLSINFKFYSIFYSIFIFNLLFFCFIFINQNNQNLLLASSSQTIDLVKKETFVFDIESGKIEKSFHFVPKASIMRSHYSKKCYLKNRNKRTEKERERYQKKMSVYREFQQKKILAEKKLLKEKQEEEQKYRDSQTLLLFK
;
A
#
# COMPACT_ATOMS: atom_id res chain seq x y z
N MET A 1 -1.45 -88.40 -5.13
CA MET A 1 -1.43 -87.72 -3.82
C MET A 1 -0.62 -86.41 -3.83
N LEU A 2 0.53 -86.34 -4.51
CA LEU A 2 1.36 -85.12 -4.61
C LEU A 2 0.66 -83.90 -5.26
N SER A 3 -0.17 -84.11 -6.27
CA SER A 3 -0.87 -83.01 -6.99
C SER A 3 -1.97 -82.33 -6.17
N ILE A 4 -2.57 -83.02 -5.20
CA ILE A 4 -3.60 -82.49 -4.32
C ILE A 4 -2.94 -81.58 -3.26
N ASN A 5 -1.83 -82.04 -2.67
CA ASN A 5 -1.06 -81.25 -1.71
C ASN A 5 -0.57 -79.93 -2.34
N PHE A 6 -0.09 -79.96 -3.59
CA PHE A 6 0.37 -78.74 -4.29
C PHE A 6 -0.76 -77.71 -4.50
N LYS A 7 -1.99 -78.17 -4.81
CA LYS A 7 -3.16 -77.29 -4.94
C LYS A 7 -3.55 -76.66 -3.61
N PHE A 8 -3.50 -77.42 -2.51
CA PHE A 8 -3.74 -76.87 -1.17
C PHE A 8 -2.69 -75.83 -0.80
N TYR A 9 -1.39 -76.10 -1.01
CA TYR A 9 -0.33 -75.11 -0.76
C TYR A 9 -0.50 -73.84 -1.59
N SER A 10 -0.93 -73.96 -2.86
CA SER A 10 -1.21 -72.79 -3.72
C SER A 10 -2.36 -71.93 -3.19
N ILE A 11 -3.42 -72.55 -2.65
CA ILE A 11 -4.56 -71.84 -2.05
C ILE A 11 -4.15 -71.17 -0.73
N PHE A 12 -3.39 -71.85 0.13
CA PHE A 12 -2.92 -71.24 1.37
C PHE A 12 -1.94 -70.08 1.10
N TYR A 13 -1.07 -70.23 0.10
CA TYR A 13 -0.13 -69.19 -0.30
C TYR A 13 -0.84 -67.97 -0.89
N SER A 14 -1.88 -68.17 -1.71
CA SER A 14 -2.68 -67.06 -2.25
C SER A 14 -3.47 -66.32 -1.17
N ILE A 15 -4.05 -67.03 -0.20
CA ILE A 15 -4.69 -66.42 0.97
C ILE A 15 -3.67 -65.65 1.82
N PHE A 16 -2.47 -66.19 2.01
CA PHE A 16 -1.41 -65.52 2.77
C PHE A 16 -0.94 -64.24 2.08
N ILE A 17 -0.69 -64.28 0.76
CA ILE A 17 -0.32 -63.10 -0.02
C ILE A 17 -1.44 -62.05 0.03
N PHE A 18 -2.70 -62.47 -0.11
CA PHE A 18 -3.83 -61.55 -0.05
C PHE A 18 -3.90 -60.80 1.28
N ASN A 19 -3.71 -61.52 2.40
CA ASN A 19 -3.66 -60.90 3.72
C ASN A 19 -2.48 -59.94 3.85
N LEU A 20 -1.29 -60.31 3.34
CA LEU A 20 -0.10 -59.47 3.41
C LEU A 20 -0.27 -58.17 2.60
N LEU A 21 -0.86 -58.26 1.40
CA LEU A 21 -1.20 -57.08 0.59
C LEU A 21 -2.25 -56.20 1.27
N PHE A 22 -3.26 -56.80 1.91
CA PHE A 22 -4.29 -56.07 2.65
C PHE A 22 -3.71 -55.30 3.84
N PHE A 23 -2.83 -55.93 4.63
CA PHE A 23 -2.13 -55.26 5.74
C PHE A 23 -1.23 -54.12 5.24
N CYS A 24 -0.48 -54.32 4.16
CA CYS A 24 0.32 -53.26 3.53
C CYS A 24 -0.54 -52.07 3.08
N PHE A 25 -1.71 -52.33 2.48
CA PHE A 25 -2.63 -51.29 2.04
C PHE A 25 -3.17 -50.44 3.21
N ILE A 26 -3.53 -51.09 4.34
CA ILE A 26 -3.97 -50.38 5.55
C ILE A 26 -2.83 -49.51 6.11
N PHE A 27 -1.61 -50.04 6.19
CA PHE A 27 -0.47 -49.32 6.74
C PHE A 27 -0.06 -48.11 5.89
N ILE A 28 -0.09 -48.26 4.55
CA ILE A 28 0.18 -47.15 3.62
C ILE A 28 -0.88 -46.05 3.77
N ASN A 29 -2.16 -46.41 3.87
CA ASN A 29 -3.23 -45.42 4.04
C ASN A 29 -3.18 -44.69 5.39
N GLN A 30 -2.89 -45.40 6.49
CA GLN A 30 -2.71 -44.76 7.79
C GLN A 30 -1.52 -43.79 7.81
N ASN A 31 -0.39 -44.17 7.22
CA ASN A 31 0.77 -43.29 7.15
C ASN A 31 0.56 -42.10 6.22
N ASN A 32 -0.14 -42.28 5.09
CA ASN A 32 -0.47 -41.18 4.19
C ASN A 32 -1.42 -40.16 4.85
N GLN A 33 -2.37 -40.61 5.67
CA GLN A 33 -3.21 -39.70 6.45
C GLN A 33 -2.39 -38.89 7.46
N ASN A 34 -1.45 -39.53 8.16
CA ASN A 34 -0.57 -38.85 9.11
C ASN A 34 0.39 -37.85 8.42
N LEU A 35 0.90 -38.19 7.23
CA LEU A 35 1.74 -37.31 6.41
C LEU A 35 0.97 -36.11 5.84
N LEU A 36 -0.28 -36.31 5.39
CA LEU A 36 -1.17 -35.24 4.96
C LEU A 36 -1.49 -34.29 6.13
N LEU A 37 -1.77 -34.82 7.31
CA LEU A 37 -2.00 -34.02 8.52
C LEU A 37 -0.75 -33.24 8.94
N ALA A 38 0.44 -33.86 8.88
CA ALA A 38 1.71 -33.20 9.21
C ALA A 38 2.03 -32.03 8.25
N SER A 39 1.79 -32.19 6.95
CA SER A 39 2.00 -31.13 5.95
C SER A 39 1.01 -29.97 6.05
N SER A 40 -0.15 -30.18 6.69
CA SER A 40 -1.16 -29.16 6.93
C SER A 40 -0.94 -28.32 8.18
N SER A 41 0.09 -28.62 8.98
CA SER A 41 0.46 -27.82 10.15
C SER A 41 1.11 -26.49 9.72
N GLN A 42 0.30 -25.58 9.19
CA GLN A 42 0.65 -24.17 9.20
C GLN A 42 0.85 -23.78 10.66
N THR A 43 2.10 -23.68 11.10
CA THR A 43 2.44 -22.97 12.31
C THR A 43 1.99 -21.53 12.10
N ILE A 44 0.79 -21.20 12.59
CA ILE A 44 0.29 -19.84 12.54
C ILE A 44 1.20 -19.04 13.48
N ASP A 45 2.17 -18.33 12.89
CA ASP A 45 3.00 -17.37 13.59
C ASP A 45 2.08 -16.26 14.14
N LEU A 46 1.65 -16.41 15.38
CA LEU A 46 0.85 -15.46 16.11
C LEU A 46 1.75 -14.47 16.83
N VAL A 47 1.42 -13.18 16.73
CA VAL A 47 2.10 -12.11 17.45
C VAL A 47 1.11 -11.50 18.44
N LYS A 48 1.53 -11.33 19.69
CA LYS A 48 0.76 -10.64 20.72
C LYS A 48 0.67 -9.16 20.36
N LYS A 49 -0.55 -8.65 20.17
CA LYS A 49 -0.82 -7.25 19.87
C LYS A 49 -1.56 -6.62 21.05
N GLU A 50 -1.06 -5.49 21.53
CA GLU A 50 -1.72 -4.66 22.54
C GLU A 50 -2.79 -3.80 21.84
N THR A 51 -3.98 -3.77 22.41
CA THR A 51 -5.10 -2.92 21.99
C THR A 51 -5.68 -2.21 23.20
N PHE A 52 -6.09 -0.97 23.00
CA PHE A 52 -6.76 -0.18 24.02
C PHE A 52 -8.24 -0.24 23.75
N VAL A 53 -9.01 -0.76 24.70
CA VAL A 53 -10.47 -0.81 24.62
C VAL A 53 -11.00 0.16 25.66
N PHE A 54 -11.91 1.04 25.23
CA PHE A 54 -12.58 1.94 26.15
C PHE A 54 -13.76 1.20 26.78
N ASP A 55 -13.73 1.03 28.10
CA ASP A 55 -14.85 0.49 28.83
C ASP A 55 -15.84 1.62 29.13
N ILE A 56 -17.05 1.46 28.60
CA ILE A 56 -18.12 2.46 28.66
C ILE A 56 -18.69 2.54 30.09
N GLU A 57 -18.67 1.46 30.85
CA GLU A 57 -19.27 1.41 32.19
C GLU A 57 -18.34 2.01 33.25
N SER A 58 -17.04 1.69 33.18
CA SER A 58 -16.05 2.23 34.12
C SER A 58 -15.44 3.58 33.69
N GLY A 59 -15.66 3.99 32.42
CA GLY A 59 -15.09 5.20 31.83
C GLY A 59 -13.56 5.15 31.70
N LYS A 60 -12.95 3.97 31.84
CA LYS A 60 -11.49 3.78 31.82
C LYS A 60 -11.05 3.13 30.51
N ILE A 61 -9.81 3.44 30.12
CA ILE A 61 -9.14 2.76 29.01
C ILE A 61 -8.44 1.54 29.56
N GLU A 62 -8.88 0.36 29.12
CA GLU A 62 -8.28 -0.91 29.48
C GLU A 62 -7.32 -1.40 28.40
N LYS A 63 -6.23 -2.02 28.84
CA LYS A 63 -5.26 -2.67 27.96
C LYS A 63 -5.68 -4.12 27.76
N SER A 64 -6.10 -4.47 26.56
CA SER A 64 -6.34 -5.86 26.15
C SER A 64 -5.22 -6.36 25.25
N PHE A 65 -4.98 -7.67 25.28
CA PHE A 65 -4.02 -8.32 24.39
C PHE A 65 -4.74 -9.35 23.54
N HIS A 66 -4.51 -9.28 22.22
CA HIS A 66 -5.05 -10.25 21.27
C HIS A 66 -3.92 -10.80 20.40
N PHE A 67 -3.98 -12.10 20.10
CA PHE A 67 -3.03 -12.74 19.20
C PHE A 67 -3.50 -12.58 17.76
N VAL A 68 -2.65 -12.02 16.90
CA VAL A 68 -2.97 -11.76 15.51
C VAL A 68 -1.95 -12.46 14.60
N PRO A 69 -2.34 -13.04 13.47
CA PRO A 69 -1.40 -13.62 12.52
C PRO A 69 -0.38 -12.57 12.03
N LYS A 70 0.91 -12.90 12.08
CA LYS A 70 2.03 -12.04 11.65
C LYS A 70 1.86 -11.51 10.22
N ALA A 71 1.29 -12.32 9.33
CA ALA A 71 0.97 -11.93 7.96
C ALA A 71 0.00 -10.73 7.87
N SER A 72 -0.97 -10.64 8.79
CA SER A 72 -1.92 -9.52 8.85
C SER A 72 -1.21 -8.22 9.27
N ILE A 73 -0.30 -8.31 10.24
CA ILE A 73 0.52 -7.19 10.71
C ILE A 73 1.41 -6.68 9.58
N MET A 74 2.12 -7.57 8.88
CA MET A 74 2.98 -7.20 7.75
C MET A 74 2.21 -6.54 6.60
N ARG A 75 1.01 -7.04 6.26
CA ARG A 75 0.12 -6.40 5.27
C ARG A 75 -0.27 -4.98 5.70
N SER A 76 -0.58 -4.77 6.98
CA SER A 76 -0.91 -3.43 7.50
C SER A 76 0.28 -2.46 7.40
N HIS A 77 1.50 -2.91 7.70
CA HIS A 77 2.71 -2.11 7.54
C HIS A 77 3.01 -1.78 6.08
N TYR A 78 2.88 -2.76 5.18
CA TYR A 78 3.03 -2.56 3.75
C TYR A 78 2.02 -1.53 3.22
N SER A 79 0.75 -1.68 3.59
CA SER A 79 -0.32 -0.74 3.25
C SER A 79 -0.02 0.67 3.77
N LYS A 80 0.41 0.81 5.03
CA LYS A 80 0.81 2.10 5.62
C LYS A 80 1.97 2.75 4.87
N LYS A 81 3.01 1.97 4.52
CA LYS A 81 4.17 2.46 3.74
C LYS A 81 3.75 2.92 2.35
N CYS A 82 2.90 2.15 1.66
CA CYS A 82 2.35 2.51 0.35
C CYS A 82 1.48 3.77 0.42
N TYR A 83 0.63 3.87 1.44
CA TYR A 83 -0.18 5.06 1.69
C TYR A 83 0.69 6.30 1.90
N LEU A 84 1.71 6.23 2.76
CA LEU A 84 2.63 7.34 3.01
C LEU A 84 3.38 7.77 1.75
N LYS A 85 3.87 6.82 0.95
CA LYS A 85 4.51 7.11 -0.34
C LYS A 85 3.58 7.84 -1.31
N ASN A 86 2.33 7.39 -1.41
CA ASN A 86 1.34 8.00 -2.30
C ASN A 86 0.88 9.38 -1.81
N ARG A 87 0.73 9.56 -0.49
CA ARG A 87 0.44 10.86 0.12
C ARG A 87 1.53 11.87 -0.21
N ASN A 88 2.80 11.51 0.01
CA ASN A 88 3.93 12.40 -0.28
C ASN A 88 3.97 12.81 -1.75
N LYS A 89 3.79 11.87 -2.68
CA LYS A 89 3.70 12.16 -4.12
C LYS A 89 2.58 13.15 -4.48
N ARG A 90 1.41 13.04 -3.84
CA ARG A 90 0.30 13.98 -4.06
C ARG A 90 0.66 15.37 -3.57
N THR A 91 1.19 15.48 -2.35
CA THR A 91 1.61 16.75 -1.76
C THR A 91 2.71 17.44 -2.58
N GLU A 92 3.66 16.67 -3.12
CA GLU A 92 4.71 17.19 -3.99
C GLU A 92 4.14 17.77 -5.29
N LYS A 93 3.24 17.02 -5.97
CA LYS A 93 2.53 17.52 -7.15
C LYS A 93 1.70 18.78 -6.88
N GLU A 94 1.06 18.87 -5.72
CA GLU A 94 0.32 20.06 -5.31
C GLU A 94 1.27 21.25 -5.13
N ARG A 95 2.41 21.07 -4.45
CA ARG A 95 3.43 22.12 -4.30
C ARG A 95 3.95 22.61 -5.64
N GLU A 96 4.28 21.72 -6.57
CA GLU A 96 4.71 22.09 -7.93
C GLU A 96 3.63 22.90 -8.66
N ARG A 97 2.37 22.47 -8.56
CA ARG A 97 1.23 23.20 -9.18
C ARG A 97 1.07 24.59 -8.57
N TYR A 98 1.19 24.72 -7.25
CA TYR A 98 1.14 26.03 -6.59
C TYR A 98 2.31 26.93 -6.99
N GLN A 99 3.53 26.39 -7.05
CA GLN A 99 4.71 27.15 -7.49
C GLN A 99 4.54 27.68 -8.92
N LYS A 100 4.06 26.85 -9.86
CA LYS A 100 3.76 27.28 -11.24
C LYS A 100 2.67 28.35 -11.31
N LYS A 101 1.59 28.21 -10.53
CA LYS A 101 0.55 29.25 -10.47
C LYS A 101 1.12 30.56 -9.92
N MET A 102 1.95 30.48 -8.89
CA MET A 102 2.55 31.64 -8.25
C MET A 102 3.57 32.34 -9.16
N SER A 103 4.34 31.59 -9.96
CA SER A 103 5.27 32.19 -10.93
C SER A 103 4.52 32.97 -12.01
N VAL A 104 3.46 32.37 -12.59
CA VAL A 104 2.61 33.04 -13.58
C VAL A 104 1.97 34.30 -12.99
N TYR A 105 1.47 34.22 -11.76
CA TYR A 105 0.89 35.38 -11.07
C TYR A 105 1.91 36.51 -10.86
N ARG A 106 3.14 36.19 -10.46
CA ARG A 106 4.22 37.17 -10.29
C ARG A 106 4.59 37.83 -11.61
N GLU A 107 4.72 37.06 -12.69
CA GLU A 107 4.99 37.59 -14.03
C GLU A 107 3.88 38.54 -14.50
N PHE A 108 2.62 38.16 -14.27
CA PHE A 108 1.48 38.99 -14.58
C PHE A 108 1.49 40.32 -13.81
N GLN A 109 1.75 40.26 -12.50
CA GLN A 109 1.87 41.46 -11.66
C GLN A 109 3.02 42.38 -12.12
N GLN A 110 4.19 41.80 -12.44
CA GLN A 110 5.32 42.59 -12.95
C GLN A 110 5.01 43.28 -14.28
N LYS A 111 4.34 42.58 -15.21
CA LYS A 111 3.90 43.16 -16.48
C LYS A 111 2.92 44.32 -16.25
N LYS A 112 1.99 44.17 -15.32
CA LYS A 112 1.02 45.22 -14.97
C LYS A 112 1.74 46.47 -14.43
N ILE A 113 2.64 46.31 -13.47
CA ILE A 113 3.44 47.41 -12.91
C ILE A 113 4.27 48.11 -13.99
N LEU A 114 4.86 47.35 -14.91
CA LEU A 114 5.68 47.91 -15.99
C LEU A 114 4.83 48.68 -17.01
N ALA A 115 3.62 48.21 -17.32
CA ALA A 115 2.67 48.92 -18.17
C ALA A 115 2.19 50.23 -17.51
N GLU A 116 1.86 50.21 -16.21
CA GLU A 116 1.48 51.40 -15.45
C GLU A 116 2.60 52.44 -15.42
N LYS A 117 3.86 52.02 -15.22
CA LYS A 117 5.02 52.91 -15.27
C LYS A 117 5.23 53.54 -16.65
N LYS A 118 4.96 52.82 -17.74
CA LYS A 118 5.05 53.36 -19.11
C LYS A 118 4.00 54.43 -19.35
N LEU A 119 2.74 54.15 -19.00
CA LEU A 119 1.65 55.13 -19.07
C LEU A 119 1.94 56.40 -18.27
N LEU A 120 2.54 56.26 -17.08
CA LEU A 120 2.90 57.41 -16.26
C LEU A 120 3.99 58.27 -16.93
N LYS A 121 4.99 57.63 -17.55
CA LYS A 121 6.06 58.34 -18.29
C LYS A 121 5.52 59.05 -19.54
N GLU A 122 4.67 58.39 -20.30
CA GLU A 122 4.03 58.99 -21.50
C GLU A 122 3.26 60.26 -21.12
N LYS A 123 2.46 60.21 -20.04
CA LYS A 123 1.76 61.39 -19.54
C LYS A 123 2.69 62.52 -19.10
N GLN A 124 3.80 62.18 -18.43
CA GLN A 124 4.80 63.18 -18.02
C GLN A 124 5.48 63.83 -19.23
N GLU A 125 5.80 63.06 -20.28
CA GLU A 125 6.37 63.59 -21.52
C GLU A 125 5.39 64.49 -22.27
N GLU A 126 4.10 64.15 -22.32
CA GLU A 126 3.06 65.00 -22.90
C GLU A 126 2.89 66.30 -22.10
N GLU A 127 2.86 66.23 -20.78
CA GLU A 127 2.75 67.41 -19.92
C GLU A 127 3.98 68.33 -20.07
N GLN A 128 5.18 67.75 -20.17
CA GLN A 128 6.41 68.49 -20.42
C GLN A 128 6.37 69.20 -21.78
N LYS A 129 5.98 68.49 -22.84
CA LYS A 129 5.81 69.09 -24.19
C LYS A 129 4.80 70.22 -24.18
N TYR A 130 3.69 70.06 -23.45
CA TYR A 130 2.70 71.12 -23.29
C TYR A 130 3.29 72.35 -22.59
N ARG A 131 3.98 72.17 -21.46
CA ARG A 131 4.66 73.27 -20.74
C ARG A 131 5.69 73.98 -21.62
N ASP A 132 6.51 73.23 -22.33
CA ASP A 132 7.53 73.78 -23.23
C ASP A 132 6.87 74.60 -24.36
N SER A 133 5.77 74.10 -24.93
CA SER A 133 5.01 74.81 -25.97
C SER A 133 4.40 76.12 -25.47
N GLN A 134 3.82 76.14 -24.26
CA GLN A 134 3.28 77.35 -23.64
C GLN A 134 4.38 78.35 -23.31
N THR A 135 5.53 77.87 -22.85
CA THR A 135 6.69 78.72 -22.52
C THR A 135 7.22 79.42 -23.79
N LEU A 136 7.32 78.71 -24.91
CA LEU A 136 7.74 79.28 -26.19
C LEU A 136 6.77 80.34 -26.74
N LEU A 137 5.47 80.24 -26.42
CA LEU A 137 4.48 81.24 -26.81
C LEU A 137 4.63 82.55 -26.03
N LEU A 138 5.18 82.53 -24.82
CA LEU A 138 5.40 83.74 -24.00
C LEU A 138 6.56 84.63 -24.50
N PHE A 139 7.41 84.12 -25.38
CA PHE A 139 8.56 84.85 -25.95
C PHE A 139 8.35 85.28 -27.41
N LYS A 140 7.13 85.15 -27.95
CA LYS A 140 6.71 85.69 -29.24
C LYS A 140 5.90 86.96 -29.06
#